data_AF-A0AAW0UYA5-F1
#
_entry.id   AF-A0AAW0UYA5-F1
#
_cell.length_a   1.000
_cell.length_b   1.000
_cell.length_c   1.000
_cell.angle_alpha   90.00
_cell.angle_beta   90.00
_cell.angle_gamma   90.00
#
_symmetry.space_group_name_H-M   'P 1'
#
loop_
_entity.id
_entity.type
_entity.pdbx_description
1 polymer ?
#
loop_
_entity_poly.entity_id
_entity_poly.type
_entity_poly.pdbx_seq_one_letter_code
_entity_poly.pdbx_strand_id
1 'polypeptide(L)'
;MSLKKEGRAVTLATPEGVRVLWDGLSYVEVEVPRSMQGHTCGLCGNYNGNETDDMVTKRGVRADGASQMAVSWAVGRARKCSLKMNRHNVSQNGPRRRTQRLTCSETHRPGQNECGLLNSTVFEACHAVVPFEKFYESCMLDMCECKPPRRCECDTLQAYARQCQRVGIEVQDWRKISGCGGLKCPHGAKYMDCAPSCRATCRNPTPNPKCHKKRCRPGCYCPPPTVLHRGSCIHANECRRGKRRRRNRRRNR
;
A
#
# COMPACT_ATOMS: atom_id res chain seq x y z
N MET A 1 -14.87 7.21 15.32
CA MET A 1 -14.41 6.52 14.09
C MET A 1 -14.53 7.47 12.92
N SER A 2 -13.60 7.45 11.96
CA SER A 2 -13.69 8.25 10.72
C SER A 2 -13.36 7.39 9.51
N LEU A 3 -14.13 7.57 8.43
CA LEU A 3 -13.95 6.89 7.15
C LEU A 3 -13.75 7.94 6.06
N LYS A 4 -12.69 7.80 5.26
CA LYS A 4 -12.37 8.68 4.13
C LYS A 4 -12.17 7.85 2.88
N LYS A 5 -12.83 8.23 1.78
CA LYS A 5 -12.66 7.61 0.47
C LYS A 5 -12.08 8.64 -0.49
N GLU A 6 -11.02 8.26 -1.20
CA GLU A 6 -10.35 9.09 -2.19
C GLU A 6 -10.04 8.25 -3.43
N GLY A 7 -10.83 8.45 -4.49
CA GLY A 7 -10.81 7.53 -5.63
C GLY A 7 -11.22 6.12 -5.20
N ARG A 8 -10.34 5.14 -5.42
CA ARG A 8 -10.51 3.75 -4.97
C ARG A 8 -9.99 3.50 -3.55
N ALA A 9 -9.09 4.36 -3.07
CA ALA A 9 -8.49 4.18 -1.75
C ALA A 9 -9.48 4.53 -0.63
N VAL A 10 -9.42 3.74 0.45
CA VAL A 10 -10.21 3.92 1.65
C VAL A 10 -9.27 3.99 2.85
N THR A 11 -9.44 5.02 3.68
CA THR A 11 -8.77 5.13 4.98
C THR A 11 -9.82 5.07 6.09
N LEU A 12 -9.64 4.13 7.02
CA LEU A 12 -10.38 4.02 8.27
C LEU A 12 -9.47 4.45 9.42
N ALA A 13 -9.99 5.25 10.36
CA ALA A 13 -9.32 5.53 11.62
C ALA A 13 -10.29 5.32 12.80
N THR A 14 -9.84 4.55 13.78
CA THR A 14 -10.62 4.23 14.98
C THR A 14 -10.29 5.19 16.13
N PRO A 15 -11.18 5.37 17.13
CA PRO A 15 -10.89 6.18 18.31
C PRO A 15 -9.64 5.72 19.09
N GLU A 16 -9.35 4.41 19.06
CA GLU A 16 -8.23 3.78 19.76
C GLU A 16 -6.88 4.03 19.04
N GLY A 17 -6.89 4.70 17.89
CA GLY A 17 -5.68 5.10 17.16
C GLY A 17 -5.26 4.14 16.05
N VAL A 18 -5.97 3.02 15.85
CA VAL A 18 -5.73 2.10 14.75
C VAL A 18 -6.13 2.76 13.43
N ARG A 19 -5.30 2.62 12.41
CA ARG A 19 -5.59 3.12 11.06
C ARG A 19 -5.45 2.01 10.03
N VAL A 20 -6.41 1.90 9.13
CA VAL A 20 -6.37 0.98 8.00
C VAL A 20 -6.39 1.79 6.72
N LEU A 21 -5.44 1.53 5.83
CA LEU A 21 -5.41 2.04 4.46
C LEU A 21 -5.60 0.85 3.52
N TRP A 22 -6.63 0.92 2.68
CA TRP A 22 -6.82 -0.01 1.56
C TRP A 22 -6.76 0.80 0.27
N ASP A 23 -6.01 0.31 -0.72
CA ASP A 23 -5.88 1.00 -2.01
C ASP A 23 -7.08 0.78 -2.95
N GLY A 24 -8.01 -0.10 -2.56
CA GLY A 24 -9.17 -0.47 -3.36
C GLY A 24 -8.92 -1.62 -4.34
N LEU A 25 -7.76 -2.28 -4.25
CA LEU A 25 -7.38 -3.42 -5.08
C LEU A 25 -6.83 -4.57 -4.22
N SER A 26 -5.54 -4.54 -3.89
CA SER A 26 -4.82 -5.66 -3.26
C SER A 26 -4.02 -5.24 -2.03
N TYR A 27 -3.73 -3.96 -1.85
CA TYR A 27 -2.89 -3.49 -0.78
C TYR A 27 -3.69 -3.06 0.44
N VAL A 28 -3.36 -3.65 1.59
CA VAL A 28 -3.85 -3.24 2.91
C VAL A 28 -2.67 -2.91 3.80
N GLU A 29 -2.72 -1.76 4.45
CA GLU A 29 -1.78 -1.35 5.51
C GLU A 29 -2.56 -1.12 6.80
N VAL A 30 -2.07 -1.69 7.89
CA VAL A 30 -2.61 -1.51 9.23
C VAL A 30 -1.54 -0.85 10.09
N GLU A 31 -1.84 0.35 10.57
CA GLU A 31 -1.00 1.06 11.53
C GLU A 31 -1.63 0.92 12.93
N VAL A 32 -0.87 0.34 13.84
CA VAL A 32 -1.28 0.08 15.22
C VAL A 32 -0.48 1.01 16.17
N PRO A 33 -1.12 1.65 17.16
CA PRO A 33 -0.40 2.48 18.12
C PRO A 33 0.49 1.65 19.05
N ARG A 34 1.61 2.23 19.50
CA ARG A 34 2.56 1.57 20.41
C ARG A 34 1.94 1.11 21.73
N SER A 35 0.83 1.71 22.16
CA SER A 35 0.07 1.25 23.34
C SER A 35 -0.47 -0.18 23.22
N MET A 36 -0.55 -0.73 22.00
CA MET A 36 -0.97 -2.12 21.73
C MET A 36 0.23 -3.04 21.42
N GLN A 37 1.46 -2.60 21.68
CA GLN A 37 2.66 -3.43 21.50
C GLN A 37 2.54 -4.71 22.34
N GLY A 38 2.79 -5.88 21.73
CA GLY A 38 2.64 -7.19 22.39
C GLY A 38 1.20 -7.65 22.63
N HIS A 39 0.20 -6.89 22.16
CA HIS A 39 -1.23 -7.20 22.37
C HIS A 39 -1.95 -7.56 21.06
N THR A 40 -1.23 -7.65 19.94
CA THR A 40 -1.81 -8.11 18.67
C THR A 40 -1.66 -9.62 18.51
N CYS A 41 -2.45 -10.20 17.62
CA CYS A 41 -2.27 -11.56 17.15
C CYS A 41 -2.86 -11.67 15.74
N GLY A 42 -2.44 -12.68 14.98
CA GLY A 42 -2.92 -12.90 13.62
C GLY A 42 -1.77 -13.06 12.62
N LEU A 43 -2.09 -12.87 11.35
CA LEU A 43 -1.13 -13.02 10.24
C LEU A 43 -0.02 -11.95 10.25
N CYS A 44 -0.22 -10.85 10.97
CA CYS A 44 0.77 -9.77 11.12
C CYS A 44 1.56 -9.89 12.43
N GLY A 45 1.48 -11.02 13.14
CA GLY A 45 2.27 -11.26 14.35
C GLY A 45 1.74 -10.59 15.61
N ASN A 46 2.58 -10.54 16.63
CA ASN A 46 2.23 -10.08 17.98
C ASN A 46 2.66 -8.64 18.30
N TYR A 47 3.34 -7.99 17.34
CA TYR A 47 3.82 -6.61 17.45
C TYR A 47 4.69 -6.38 18.70
N ASN A 48 5.54 -7.34 19.09
CA ASN A 48 6.48 -7.17 20.21
C ASN A 48 7.86 -6.65 19.74
N GLY A 49 8.16 -6.71 18.43
CA GLY A 49 9.44 -6.30 17.84
C GLY A 49 10.42 -7.46 17.58
N ASN A 50 10.00 -8.71 17.83
CA ASN A 50 10.77 -9.92 17.60
C ASN A 50 10.16 -10.76 16.47
N GLU A 51 10.68 -10.62 15.26
CA GLU A 51 10.17 -11.36 14.08
C GLU A 51 10.26 -12.89 14.21
N THR A 52 11.09 -13.40 15.12
CA THR A 52 11.32 -14.84 15.26
C THR A 52 10.15 -15.58 15.92
N ASP A 53 9.25 -14.87 16.59
CA ASP A 53 8.07 -15.43 17.28
C ASP A 53 6.73 -15.05 16.65
N ASP A 54 6.73 -14.32 15.52
CA ASP A 54 5.50 -13.87 14.86
C ASP A 54 4.73 -14.98 14.13
N MET A 55 5.40 -16.09 13.78
CA MET A 55 4.76 -17.23 13.11
C MET A 55 4.05 -18.15 14.09
N VAL A 56 2.90 -17.71 14.60
CA VAL A 56 2.06 -18.45 15.56
C VAL A 56 0.69 -18.77 14.99
N THR A 57 0.20 -19.98 15.29
CA THR A 57 -1.16 -20.40 14.99
C THR A 57 -2.18 -19.68 15.87
N LYS A 58 -3.47 -19.72 15.49
CA LYS A 58 -4.57 -19.17 16.31
C LYS A 58 -4.65 -19.75 17.74
N ARG A 59 -4.02 -20.90 17.99
CA ARG A 59 -3.93 -21.54 19.32
C ARG A 59 -2.71 -21.09 20.13
N GLY A 60 -1.88 -20.19 19.61
CA GLY A 60 -0.65 -19.73 20.25
C GLY A 60 0.56 -20.66 20.10
N VAL A 61 0.47 -21.69 19.25
CA VAL A 61 1.58 -22.62 18.98
C VAL A 61 2.38 -22.14 17.78
N ARG A 62 3.71 -22.23 17.82
CA ARG A 62 4.60 -21.94 16.68
C ARG A 62 4.19 -22.75 15.46
N ALA A 63 4.04 -22.08 14.32
CA ALA A 63 3.73 -22.72 13.06
C ALA A 63 5.00 -23.21 12.35
N ASP A 64 4.91 -24.37 11.69
CA ASP A 64 5.95 -24.96 10.85
C ASP A 64 6.20 -24.16 9.56
N GLY A 65 5.25 -23.29 9.19
CA GLY A 65 5.38 -22.41 8.05
C GLY A 65 4.13 -21.55 7.79
N ALA A 66 4.27 -20.60 6.87
CA ALA A 66 3.25 -19.61 6.54
C ALA A 66 1.89 -20.24 6.18
N SER A 67 1.87 -21.36 5.45
CA SER A 67 0.62 -22.03 5.07
C SER A 67 -0.14 -22.59 6.28
N GLN A 68 0.55 -23.21 7.23
CA GLN A 68 -0.09 -23.75 8.44
C GLN A 68 -0.62 -22.61 9.32
N MET A 69 0.17 -21.53 9.47
CA MET A 69 -0.27 -20.31 10.14
C MET A 69 -1.54 -19.75 9.48
N ALA A 70 -1.52 -19.51 8.17
CA ALA A 70 -2.63 -18.93 7.42
C ALA A 70 -3.93 -19.73 7.57
N VAL A 71 -3.85 -21.06 7.45
CA VAL A 71 -5.01 -21.94 7.63
C VAL A 71 -5.55 -21.88 9.06
N SER A 72 -4.68 -21.81 10.07
CA SER A 72 -5.12 -21.76 11.48
C SER A 72 -5.89 -20.48 11.82
N TRP A 73 -5.62 -19.39 11.12
CA TRP A 73 -6.25 -18.07 11.30
C TRP A 73 -7.51 -17.87 10.46
N ALA A 74 -7.92 -18.86 9.66
CA ALA A 74 -9.12 -18.76 8.84
C ALA A 74 -10.37 -18.48 9.69
N VAL A 75 -11.25 -17.61 9.16
CA VAL A 75 -12.54 -17.23 9.76
C VAL A 75 -13.67 -17.52 8.79
N GLY A 76 -14.87 -17.80 9.29
CA GLY A 76 -16.03 -18.21 8.50
C GLY A 76 -16.20 -19.75 8.41
N ARG A 77 -17.38 -20.22 7.95
CA ARG A 77 -17.64 -21.67 7.82
C ARG A 77 -16.90 -22.24 6.61
N ALA A 78 -16.14 -23.32 6.83
CA ALA A 78 -15.29 -24.01 5.84
C ALA A 78 -15.99 -24.41 4.53
N ARG A 79 -17.34 -24.49 4.48
CA ARG A 79 -18.09 -24.83 3.26
C ARG A 79 -17.90 -23.84 2.10
N LYS A 80 -17.47 -22.59 2.34
CA LYS A 80 -17.20 -21.59 1.27
C LYS A 80 -15.72 -21.37 0.98
N CYS A 81 -14.84 -21.74 1.91
CA CYS A 81 -13.40 -21.72 1.70
C CYS A 81 -12.95 -23.16 1.45
N SER A 82 -13.00 -23.60 0.20
CA SER A 82 -12.35 -24.85 -0.16
C SER A 82 -10.85 -24.65 0.00
N LEU A 83 -10.23 -25.32 0.98
CA LEU A 83 -8.79 -25.53 1.10
C LEU A 83 -8.29 -26.41 -0.05
N LYS A 84 -8.62 -26.06 -1.29
CA LYS A 84 -7.98 -26.63 -2.47
C LYS A 84 -6.56 -26.04 -2.47
N MET A 85 -5.69 -26.60 -1.63
CA MET A 85 -4.29 -26.64 -2.00
C MET A 85 -4.27 -27.31 -3.36
N ASN A 86 -3.89 -26.57 -4.40
CA ASN A 86 -3.63 -27.14 -5.71
C ASN A 86 -2.57 -28.23 -5.54
N ARG A 87 -3.01 -29.49 -5.42
CA ARG A 87 -2.20 -30.69 -5.56
C ARG A 87 -1.83 -30.88 -7.03
N HIS A 88 -1.28 -29.85 -7.67
CA HIS A 88 -0.75 -30.04 -9.02
C HIS A 88 0.54 -30.86 -8.89
N ASN A 89 0.39 -32.15 -9.23
CA ASN A 89 1.39 -33.17 -9.54
C ASN A 89 2.53 -33.34 -8.54
N VAL A 90 2.29 -34.16 -7.52
CA VAL A 90 3.37 -34.94 -6.89
C VAL A 90 2.99 -36.41 -6.99
N SER A 91 3.76 -37.15 -7.79
CA SER A 91 3.84 -38.61 -7.73
C SER A 91 4.12 -39.02 -6.29
N GLN A 92 3.22 -39.79 -5.69
CA GLN A 92 3.23 -40.15 -4.27
C GLN A 92 4.27 -41.22 -3.93
N ASN A 93 5.55 -40.98 -4.17
CA ASN A 93 6.62 -41.88 -3.71
C ASN A 93 7.68 -41.07 -2.95
N GLY A 94 7.43 -40.77 -1.67
CA GLY A 94 8.45 -40.23 -0.77
C GLY A 94 7.91 -39.78 0.59
N PRO A 95 8.50 -40.19 1.73
CA PRO A 95 8.03 -39.80 3.05
C PRO A 95 8.64 -38.45 3.42
N ARG A 96 7.99 -37.35 2.98
CA ARG A 96 8.11 -36.01 3.59
C ARG A 96 7.08 -35.10 2.95
N ARG A 97 6.02 -34.78 3.70
CA ARG A 97 5.10 -33.69 3.39
C ARG A 97 5.86 -32.35 3.46
N ARG A 98 6.62 -32.01 2.43
CA ARG A 98 7.03 -30.63 2.18
C ARG A 98 5.80 -29.92 1.61
N THR A 99 5.33 -28.91 2.32
CA THR A 99 4.44 -27.87 1.76
C THR A 99 5.01 -27.46 0.41
N GLN A 100 4.31 -27.80 -0.67
CA GLN A 100 4.71 -27.41 -2.01
C GLN A 100 4.66 -25.88 -2.04
N ARG A 101 5.83 -25.22 -1.95
CA ARG A 101 5.95 -23.81 -2.30
C ARG A 101 5.35 -23.72 -3.69
N LEU A 102 4.43 -22.80 -3.93
CA LEU A 102 4.22 -22.32 -5.28
C LEU A 102 5.60 -21.90 -5.78
N THR A 103 6.10 -22.57 -6.80
CA THR A 103 7.40 -22.27 -7.39
C THR A 103 7.13 -21.76 -8.79
N CYS A 104 7.37 -20.47 -9.00
CA CYS A 104 7.53 -19.95 -10.34
C CYS A 104 8.88 -20.45 -10.87
N SER A 105 8.94 -20.86 -12.14
CA SER A 105 10.23 -21.22 -12.73
C SER A 105 11.15 -20.00 -12.68
N GLU A 106 12.39 -20.17 -12.22
CA GLU A 106 13.39 -19.11 -12.27
C GLU A 106 13.62 -18.62 -13.71
N THR A 107 13.33 -19.46 -14.71
CA THR A 107 13.41 -19.15 -16.15
C THR A 107 12.16 -18.49 -16.73
N HIS A 108 11.19 -18.09 -15.91
CA HIS A 108 9.98 -17.41 -16.38
C HIS A 108 10.32 -16.01 -16.92
N ARG A 109 10.58 -15.93 -18.23
CA ARG A 109 11.08 -14.70 -18.89
C ARG A 109 10.24 -13.44 -18.62
N PRO A 110 8.88 -13.46 -18.67
CA PRO A 110 8.10 -12.28 -18.34
C PRO A 110 8.35 -11.82 -16.89
N GLY A 111 8.44 -12.77 -15.95
CA GLY A 111 8.77 -12.48 -14.56
C GLY A 111 10.16 -11.88 -14.42
N GLN A 112 11.18 -12.49 -15.03
CA GLN A 112 12.56 -11.98 -14.97
C GLN A 112 12.68 -10.55 -15.51
N ASN A 113 12.02 -10.26 -16.63
CA ASN A 113 12.07 -8.94 -17.26
C ASN A 113 11.37 -7.88 -16.42
N GLU A 114 10.14 -8.15 -15.99
CA GLU A 114 9.32 -7.16 -15.28
C GLU A 114 9.74 -6.99 -13.81
N CYS A 115 10.07 -8.09 -13.12
CA CYS A 115 10.57 -8.06 -11.74
C CYS A 115 12.03 -7.63 -11.65
N GLY A 116 12.80 -7.72 -12.75
CA GLY A 116 14.21 -7.35 -12.83
C GLY A 116 14.49 -5.90 -12.41
N LEU A 117 13.50 -5.01 -12.54
CA LEU A 117 13.63 -3.62 -12.10
C LEU A 117 13.92 -3.51 -10.60
N LEU A 118 13.46 -4.45 -9.76
CA LEU A 118 13.76 -4.49 -8.32
C LEU A 118 15.26 -4.63 -8.04
N ASN A 119 16.03 -5.25 -8.94
CA ASN A 119 17.47 -5.45 -8.84
C ASN A 119 18.27 -4.42 -9.68
N SER A 120 17.60 -3.41 -10.23
CA SER A 120 18.25 -2.41 -11.08
C SER A 120 18.77 -1.23 -10.26
N THR A 121 19.61 -0.41 -10.91
CA THR A 121 20.14 0.83 -10.32
C THR A 121 19.05 1.84 -9.94
N VAL A 122 17.83 1.71 -10.50
CA VAL A 122 16.67 2.54 -10.12
C VAL A 122 16.40 2.47 -8.62
N PHE A 123 16.63 1.32 -8.00
CA PHE A 123 16.41 1.10 -6.57
C PHE A 123 17.70 1.05 -5.73
N GLU A 124 18.86 1.36 -6.31
CA GLU A 124 20.18 1.19 -5.68
C GLU A 124 20.30 1.87 -4.31
N ALA A 125 19.83 3.11 -4.20
CA ALA A 125 19.84 3.84 -2.94
C ALA A 125 19.09 3.10 -1.82
N CYS A 126 18.04 2.36 -2.17
CA CYS A 126 17.22 1.61 -1.23
C CYS A 126 17.81 0.25 -0.85
N HIS A 127 18.54 -0.41 -1.76
CA HIS A 127 19.17 -1.72 -1.52
C HIS A 127 20.07 -1.71 -0.28
N ALA A 128 20.73 -0.58 0.01
CA ALA A 128 21.59 -0.42 1.17
C ALA A 128 20.88 -0.59 2.53
N VAL A 129 19.56 -0.42 2.59
CA VAL A 129 18.79 -0.40 3.85
C VAL A 129 17.56 -1.30 3.83
N VAL A 130 17.07 -1.70 2.65
CA VAL A 130 15.94 -2.61 2.50
C VAL A 130 16.32 -3.72 1.51
N PRO A 131 16.51 -4.97 1.98
CA PRO A 131 16.75 -6.10 1.09
C PRO A 131 15.58 -6.32 0.12
N PHE A 132 15.86 -6.49 -1.17
CA PHE A 132 14.84 -6.60 -2.21
C PHE A 132 14.45 -8.05 -2.52
N GLU A 133 15.21 -9.04 -2.05
CA GLU A 133 15.11 -10.45 -2.43
C GLU A 133 13.71 -11.02 -2.18
N LYS A 134 13.13 -10.73 -1.01
CA LYS A 134 11.75 -11.16 -0.68
C LYS A 134 10.70 -10.53 -1.61
N PHE A 135 10.93 -9.29 -2.04
CA PHE A 135 10.06 -8.64 -3.02
C PHE A 135 10.23 -9.25 -4.41
N TYR A 136 11.47 -9.57 -4.81
CA TYR A 136 11.74 -10.24 -6.08
C TYR A 136 11.11 -11.63 -6.15
N GLU A 137 11.28 -12.45 -5.10
CA GLU A 137 10.64 -13.75 -4.99
C GLU A 137 9.11 -13.65 -5.09
N SER A 138 8.51 -12.70 -4.36
CA SER A 138 7.06 -12.45 -4.42
C SER A 138 6.62 -12.02 -5.82
N CYS A 139 7.38 -11.12 -6.46
CA CYS A 139 7.08 -10.66 -7.82
C CYS A 139 7.10 -11.82 -8.83
N MET A 140 8.12 -12.69 -8.76
CA MET A 140 8.21 -13.86 -9.64
C MET A 140 6.99 -14.78 -9.46
N LEU A 141 6.58 -15.03 -8.22
CA LEU A 141 5.39 -15.83 -7.92
C LEU A 141 4.11 -15.19 -8.50
N ASP A 142 3.91 -13.90 -8.26
CA ASP A 142 2.75 -13.16 -8.77
C ASP A 142 2.72 -13.18 -10.31
N MET A 143 3.87 -13.01 -10.97
CA MET A 143 3.99 -13.02 -12.42
C MET A 143 3.68 -14.37 -13.06
N CYS A 144 3.90 -15.48 -12.35
CA CYS A 144 3.53 -16.81 -12.82
C CYS A 144 2.00 -17.05 -12.81
N GLU A 145 1.25 -16.32 -11.97
CA GLU A 145 -0.22 -16.40 -11.93
C GLU A 145 -0.89 -15.20 -12.61
N CYS A 146 -0.11 -14.18 -13.00
CA CYS A 146 -0.63 -12.95 -13.56
C CYS A 146 -1.19 -13.16 -14.96
N LYS A 147 -2.44 -12.75 -15.17
CA LYS A 147 -3.08 -12.77 -16.48
C LYS A 147 -3.32 -11.34 -16.97
N PRO A 148 -2.92 -11.01 -18.20
CA PRO A 148 -3.29 -9.73 -18.83
C PRO A 148 -4.80 -9.50 -18.75
N PRO A 149 -5.27 -8.24 -18.61
CA PRO A 149 -4.51 -7.00 -18.67
C PRO A 149 -3.91 -6.55 -17.31
N ARG A 150 -3.93 -7.41 -16.28
CA ARG A 150 -3.36 -7.06 -14.97
C ARG A 150 -1.83 -7.00 -15.06
N ARG A 151 -1.24 -5.99 -14.43
CA ARG A 151 0.22 -5.80 -14.29
C ARG A 151 0.64 -6.07 -12.84
N CYS A 152 0.90 -7.33 -12.49
CA CYS A 152 1.15 -7.75 -11.11
C CYS A 152 2.53 -7.30 -10.60
N GLU A 153 3.50 -7.14 -11.49
CA GLU A 153 4.80 -6.54 -11.21
C GLU A 153 4.65 -5.14 -10.58
N CYS A 154 3.64 -4.38 -11.01
CA CYS A 154 3.42 -3.02 -10.52
C CYS A 154 2.99 -2.98 -9.06
N ASP A 155 2.26 -4.00 -8.59
CA ASP A 155 1.86 -4.13 -7.19
C ASP A 155 3.11 -4.34 -6.31
N THR A 156 4.04 -5.18 -6.77
CA THR A 156 5.28 -5.47 -6.02
C THR A 156 6.30 -4.33 -6.08
N LEU A 157 6.52 -3.72 -7.26
CA LEU A 157 7.37 -2.54 -7.41
C LEU A 157 6.88 -1.38 -6.53
N GLN A 158 5.56 -1.17 -6.49
CA GLN A 158 4.95 -0.20 -5.59
C GLN A 158 5.22 -0.53 -4.12
N ALA A 159 5.09 -1.80 -3.72
CA ALA A 159 5.33 -2.22 -2.33
C ALA A 159 6.78 -1.98 -1.91
N TYR A 160 7.74 -2.28 -2.79
CA TYR A 160 9.15 -2.05 -2.51
C TYR A 160 9.48 -0.55 -2.44
N ALA A 161 9.01 0.25 -3.41
CA ALA A 161 9.14 1.71 -3.37
C ALA A 161 8.57 2.34 -2.09
N ARG A 162 7.46 1.81 -1.56
CA ARG A 162 6.90 2.24 -0.27
C ARG A 162 7.81 1.91 0.91
N GLN A 163 8.45 0.75 0.88
CA GLN A 163 9.37 0.36 1.96
C GLN A 163 10.63 1.25 1.95
N CYS A 164 11.16 1.57 0.77
CA CYS A 164 12.21 2.58 0.61
C CYS A 164 11.78 3.93 1.21
N GLN A 165 10.56 4.37 0.88
CA GLN A 165 10.05 5.65 1.37
C GLN A 165 9.91 5.69 2.90
N ARG A 166 9.55 4.57 3.54
CA ARG A 166 9.42 4.47 5.00
C ARG A 166 10.75 4.66 5.72
N VAL A 167 11.85 4.28 5.09
CA VAL A 167 13.21 4.53 5.60
C VAL A 167 13.80 5.86 5.08
N GLY A 168 12.97 6.71 4.45
CA GLY A 168 13.33 8.06 4.04
C GLY A 168 13.92 8.16 2.63
N ILE A 169 13.87 7.08 1.83
CA ILE A 169 14.44 7.03 0.48
C ILE A 169 13.33 7.12 -0.56
N GLU A 170 13.29 8.23 -1.30
CA GLU A 170 12.34 8.42 -2.39
C GLU A 170 12.94 7.92 -3.72
N VAL A 171 12.31 6.90 -4.29
CA VAL A 171 12.73 6.32 -5.58
C VAL A 171 12.07 7.10 -6.71
N GLN A 172 12.88 7.77 -7.52
CA GLN A 172 12.40 8.60 -8.64
C GLN A 172 12.14 7.74 -9.90
N ASP A 173 11.18 8.16 -10.72
CA ASP A 173 10.90 7.67 -12.08
C ASP A 173 10.62 6.17 -12.30
N TRP A 174 10.65 5.32 -11.26
CA TRP A 174 10.44 3.87 -11.40
C TRP A 174 9.14 3.50 -12.12
N ARG A 175 8.07 4.30 -11.96
CA ARG A 175 6.78 4.10 -12.65
C ARG A 175 6.85 4.36 -14.15
N LYS A 176 7.62 5.37 -14.54
CA LYS A 176 7.82 5.72 -15.95
C LYS A 176 8.62 4.61 -16.61
N ILE A 177 9.67 4.13 -15.94
CA ILE A 177 10.57 3.09 -16.44
C ILE A 177 9.87 1.73 -16.56
N SER A 178 9.14 1.30 -15.53
CA SER A 178 8.35 0.05 -15.57
C SER A 178 7.10 0.12 -16.47
N GLY A 179 6.69 1.31 -16.88
CA GLY A 179 5.36 1.53 -17.45
C GLY A 179 4.22 1.29 -16.45
N CYS A 180 4.49 1.14 -15.15
CA CYS A 180 3.48 1.10 -14.09
C CYS A 180 2.84 2.48 -13.83
N GLY A 181 3.09 3.45 -14.73
CA GLY A 181 2.28 4.65 -14.90
C GLY A 181 0.91 4.31 -15.47
N GLY A 182 -0.12 5.07 -15.07
CA GLY A 182 -1.49 4.81 -15.50
C GLY A 182 -2.54 5.09 -14.43
N LEU A 183 -2.12 5.45 -13.22
CA LEU A 183 -3.01 6.00 -12.20
C LEU A 183 -3.53 7.37 -12.65
N LYS A 184 -4.63 7.36 -13.40
CA LYS A 184 -5.34 8.55 -13.84
C LYS A 184 -5.98 9.21 -12.62
N CYS A 185 -5.46 10.37 -12.28
CA CYS A 185 -6.02 11.20 -11.24
C CYS A 185 -7.10 12.11 -11.83
N PRO A 186 -8.28 12.21 -11.18
CA PRO A 186 -9.37 13.01 -11.71
C PRO A 186 -9.09 14.51 -11.50
N HIS A 187 -9.76 15.34 -12.31
CA HIS A 187 -9.91 16.79 -12.08
C HIS A 187 -8.60 17.57 -11.85
N GLY A 188 -7.57 17.31 -12.66
CA GLY A 188 -6.30 18.04 -12.65
C GLY A 188 -5.32 17.63 -11.54
N ALA A 189 -5.67 16.64 -10.72
CA ALA A 189 -4.74 16.04 -9.77
C ALA A 189 -3.67 15.22 -10.49
N LYS A 190 -2.49 15.08 -9.86
CA LYS A 190 -1.41 14.20 -10.30
C LYS A 190 -1.16 13.13 -9.24
N TYR A 191 -0.80 11.94 -9.71
CA TYR A 191 -0.40 10.88 -8.80
C TYR A 191 0.98 11.20 -8.21
N MET A 192 1.13 10.97 -6.92
CA MET A 192 2.40 11.09 -6.21
C MET A 192 2.56 9.84 -5.35
N ASP A 193 3.75 9.23 -5.36
CA ASP A 193 4.07 8.08 -4.50
C ASP A 193 4.16 8.46 -3.02
N CYS A 194 4.65 9.67 -2.76
CA CYS A 194 4.83 10.22 -1.42
C CYS A 194 4.26 11.63 -1.35
N ALA A 195 2.94 11.74 -1.28
CA ALA A 195 2.31 13.04 -1.13
C ALA A 195 2.07 13.44 0.33
N PRO A 196 2.03 14.75 0.61
CA PRO A 196 1.99 15.25 1.98
C PRO A 196 0.71 14.81 2.70
N SER A 197 0.82 14.41 3.96
CA SER A 197 -0.35 14.06 4.79
C SER A 197 -1.37 15.21 4.91
N CYS A 198 -0.92 16.45 4.79
CA CYS A 198 -1.79 17.63 4.81
C CYS A 198 -1.97 18.16 3.40
N ARG A 199 -3.20 18.06 2.90
CA ARG A 199 -3.58 18.58 1.57
C ARG A 199 -3.85 20.07 1.63
N ALA A 200 -3.27 20.80 0.68
CA ALA A 200 -3.66 22.18 0.44
C ALA A 200 -5.09 22.21 -0.10
N THR A 201 -5.95 23.00 0.52
CA THR A 201 -7.35 23.19 0.10
C THR A 201 -7.66 24.68 0.07
N CYS A 202 -8.75 25.09 -0.58
CA CYS A 202 -9.13 26.51 -0.48
C CYS A 202 -9.42 27.02 0.94
N ARG A 203 -9.72 26.13 1.89
CA ARG A 203 -9.89 26.51 3.31
C ARG A 203 -8.55 26.64 4.03
N ASN A 204 -7.54 25.93 3.56
CA ASN A 204 -6.18 25.94 4.10
C ASN A 204 -5.17 25.81 2.95
N PRO A 205 -4.87 26.91 2.23
CA PRO A 205 -4.00 26.87 1.05
C PRO A 205 -2.54 26.59 1.37
N THR A 206 -2.10 26.96 2.58
CA THR A 206 -0.73 26.78 3.08
C THR A 206 -0.74 25.85 4.31
N PRO A 207 -0.95 24.54 4.10
CA PRO A 207 -0.95 23.56 5.19
C PRO A 207 0.43 23.50 5.88
N ASN A 208 0.43 23.06 7.13
CA ASN A 208 1.63 23.00 7.96
C ASN A 208 2.77 22.21 7.26
N PRO A 209 3.94 22.81 7.03
CA PRO A 209 5.09 22.13 6.39
C PRO A 209 5.56 20.89 7.15
N LYS A 210 5.33 20.82 8.47
CA LYS A 210 5.69 19.66 9.30
C LYS A 210 4.91 18.38 8.91
N CYS A 211 3.80 18.51 8.20
CA CYS A 211 3.05 17.37 7.68
C CYS A 211 3.81 16.56 6.61
N HIS A 212 4.81 17.16 5.96
CA HIS A 212 5.63 16.48 4.96
C HIS A 212 6.65 15.53 5.58
N LYS A 213 7.02 15.72 6.85
CA LYS A 213 8.26 15.16 7.42
C LYS A 213 8.12 13.80 8.09
N LYS A 214 6.91 13.28 8.32
CA LYS A 214 6.74 12.05 9.13
C LYS A 214 5.87 10.96 8.51
N ARG A 215 4.91 11.30 7.65
CA ARG A 215 4.06 10.34 6.95
C ARG A 215 3.63 10.98 5.64
N CYS A 216 3.98 10.37 4.51
CA CYS A 216 3.41 10.70 3.22
C CYS A 216 2.62 9.49 2.73
N ARG A 217 1.63 9.71 1.87
CA ARG A 217 0.79 8.63 1.35
C ARG A 217 0.69 8.73 -0.17
N PRO A 218 0.75 7.60 -0.87
CA PRO A 218 0.50 7.56 -2.30
C PRO A 218 -0.92 8.00 -2.60
N GLY A 219 -1.12 8.70 -3.71
CA GLY A 219 -2.46 9.05 -4.18
C GLY A 219 -2.48 10.22 -5.14
N CYS A 220 -3.68 10.71 -5.40
CA CYS A 220 -3.90 11.86 -6.27
C CYS A 220 -3.89 13.16 -5.47
N TYR A 221 -2.99 14.07 -5.83
CA TYR A 221 -2.79 15.34 -5.16
C TYR A 221 -2.72 16.49 -6.17
N CYS A 222 -3.14 17.67 -5.71
CA CYS A 222 -3.04 18.88 -6.50
C CYS A 222 -1.59 19.37 -6.48
N PRO A 223 -0.87 19.36 -7.61
CA PRO A 223 0.49 19.87 -7.65
C PRO A 223 0.49 21.39 -7.42
N PRO A 224 1.50 21.96 -6.74
CA PRO A 224 1.67 23.41 -6.69
C PRO A 224 1.68 23.99 -8.12
N PRO A 225 1.05 25.16 -8.36
CA PRO A 225 0.41 26.09 -7.41
C PRO A 225 -1.11 25.84 -7.17
N THR A 226 -1.61 24.63 -7.45
CA THR A 226 -3.04 24.30 -7.32
C THR A 226 -3.40 23.73 -5.94
N VAL A 227 -4.67 23.87 -5.54
CA VAL A 227 -5.22 23.37 -4.28
C VAL A 227 -6.52 22.62 -4.50
N LEU A 228 -6.86 21.70 -3.59
CA LEU A 228 -8.08 20.92 -3.67
C LEU A 228 -9.31 21.76 -3.28
N HIS A 229 -10.27 21.86 -4.20
CA HIS A 229 -11.56 22.50 -3.98
C HIS A 229 -12.68 21.65 -4.57
N ARG A 230 -13.59 21.17 -3.72
CA ARG A 230 -14.78 20.40 -4.14
C ARG A 230 -14.48 19.22 -5.07
N GLY A 231 -13.36 18.53 -4.84
CA GLY A 231 -12.95 17.36 -5.63
C GLY A 231 -12.07 17.67 -6.85
N SER A 232 -11.82 18.96 -7.14
CA SER A 232 -10.99 19.39 -8.27
C SER A 232 -9.79 20.20 -7.83
N CYS A 233 -8.70 20.13 -8.59
CA CYS A 233 -7.55 21.01 -8.42
C CYS A 233 -7.80 22.32 -9.14
N ILE A 234 -7.83 23.42 -8.40
CA ILE A 234 -7.94 24.77 -8.94
C ILE A 234 -6.74 25.60 -8.50
N HIS A 235 -6.45 26.67 -9.23
CA HIS A 235 -5.35 27.54 -8.85
C HIS A 235 -5.64 28.26 -7.52
N ALA A 236 -4.65 28.40 -6.64
CA ALA A 236 -4.89 28.88 -5.27
C ALA A 236 -5.53 30.29 -5.20
N ASN A 237 -5.28 31.13 -6.21
CA ASN A 237 -5.87 32.47 -6.38
C ASN A 237 -7.37 32.45 -6.75
N GLU A 238 -7.89 31.32 -7.27
CA GLU A 238 -9.29 31.13 -7.61
C GLU A 238 -10.14 30.71 -6.40
N CYS A 239 -9.51 30.35 -5.29
CA CYS A 239 -10.20 30.14 -4.02
C CYS A 239 -10.94 31.41 -3.65
N ARG A 240 -12.28 31.37 -3.79
CA ARG A 240 -13.17 32.54 -3.63
C ARG A 240 -12.69 33.48 -2.52
N ARG A 241 -12.24 34.67 -2.90
CA ARG A 241 -12.52 35.89 -2.14
C ARG A 241 -14.04 35.96 -2.05
N GLY A 242 -14.64 35.34 -1.04
CA GLY A 242 -16.06 35.50 -0.77
C GLY A 242 -16.30 36.98 -0.61
N LYS A 243 -16.87 37.64 -1.63
CA LYS A 243 -17.27 39.04 -1.56
C LYS A 243 -18.13 39.16 -0.31
N ARG A 244 -17.62 39.79 0.75
CA ARG A 244 -18.46 40.41 1.78
C ARG A 244 -19.38 41.33 0.99
N ARG A 245 -20.63 40.92 0.74
CA ARG A 245 -21.68 41.83 0.30
C ARG A 245 -21.79 42.87 1.41
N ARG A 246 -21.11 44.01 1.25
CA ARG A 246 -21.40 45.21 2.03
C ARG A 246 -22.86 45.51 1.76
N ARG A 247 -23.75 45.17 2.71
CA ARG A 247 -25.10 45.72 2.78
C ARG A 247 -24.92 47.21 3.08
N ASN A 248 -24.74 48.02 2.04
CA ASN A 248 -25.08 49.43 2.14
C ASN A 248 -26.60 49.51 2.13
N ARG A 249 -27.21 49.38 3.32
CA ARG A 249 -28.52 49.96 3.55
C ARG A 249 -28.31 51.47 3.62
N ARG A 250 -28.55 52.13 2.48
CA ARG A 250 -28.89 53.55 2.45
C ARG A 250 -30.07 53.74 3.41
N ARG A 251 -29.84 54.41 4.54
CA ARG A 251 -30.90 55.10 5.29
C ARG A 251 -31.11 56.42 4.56
N ASN A 252 -32.13 56.45 3.69
CA ASN A 252 -32.81 57.66 3.28
C ASN A 252 -34.23 57.53 3.82
N ARG A 253 -34.49 58.24 4.92
CA ARG A 253 -35.74 58.86 5.37
C ARG A 253 -35.58 59.15 6.86
#